data_AF-A0A1I8D4Y0-F1
#
_entry.id   AF-A0A1I8D4Y0-F1
#
_cell.length_a   1.000
_cell.length_b   1.000
_cell.length_c   1.000
_cell.angle_alpha   90.00
_cell.angle_beta   90.00
_cell.angle_gamma   90.00
#
_symmetry.space_group_name_H-M   'P 1'
#
loop_
_entity.id
_entity.type
_entity.pdbx_description
1 polymer ?
#
loop_
_entity_poly.entity_id
_entity_poly.type
_entity_poly.pdbx_seq_one_letter_code
_entity_poly.pdbx_strand_id
1 'polypeptide(L)'
;MSNGYHFLISLLFSILCIFTVTNAKRCEPITIPLCRGIGYNLTSYPNSYGHEKQDEAGLEVHQFYPLVEVGCYKHLRFFLCSLFTPICQENYDQTILPCREVCFLM
;
A
#
# COMPACT_ATOMS: atom_id res chain seq x y z
N MET A 1 -28.35 -36.09 -16.90
CA MET A 1 -27.52 -35.00 -17.47
C MET A 1 -27.49 -33.72 -16.64
N SER A 2 -28.47 -33.43 -15.76
CA SER A 2 -28.50 -32.21 -14.93
C SER A 2 -27.45 -32.17 -13.79
N ASN A 3 -27.12 -33.32 -13.19
CA ASN A 3 -26.19 -33.40 -12.04
C ASN A 3 -24.74 -33.00 -12.35
N GLY A 4 -24.29 -33.14 -13.61
CA GLY A 4 -22.92 -32.79 -14.01
C GLY A 4 -22.71 -31.28 -14.12
N TYR A 5 -23.69 -30.54 -14.64
CA TYR A 5 -23.64 -29.08 -14.72
C TYR A 5 -23.69 -28.43 -13.33
N HIS A 6 -24.48 -28.98 -12.42
CA HIS A 6 -24.54 -28.47 -11.04
C HIS A 6 -23.21 -28.66 -10.29
N PHE A 7 -22.50 -29.77 -10.53
CA PHE A 7 -21.18 -30.01 -9.95
C PHE A 7 -20.12 -29.04 -10.51
N LEU A 8 -20.14 -28.80 -11.83
CA LEU A 8 -19.26 -27.83 -12.48
C LEU A 8 -19.51 -26.40 -12.00
N ILE A 9 -20.77 -26.00 -11.83
CA ILE A 9 -21.13 -24.69 -11.28
C ILE A 9 -20.62 -24.55 -9.85
N SER A 10 -20.80 -25.57 -9.00
CA SER A 10 -20.28 -25.57 -7.63
C SER A 10 -18.74 -25.48 -7.58
N LEU A 11 -18.05 -26.16 -8.51
CA LEU A 11 -16.59 -26.12 -8.62
C LEU A 11 -16.09 -24.75 -9.10
N LEU A 12 -16.77 -24.14 -10.07
CA LEU A 12 -16.45 -22.78 -10.54
C LEU A 12 -16.68 -21.75 -9.42
N PHE A 13 -17.75 -21.89 -8.66
CA PHE A 13 -18.05 -21.00 -7.54
C PHE A 13 -17.05 -21.13 -6.40
N SER A 14 -16.60 -22.35 -6.06
CA SER A 14 -15.57 -22.57 -5.05
C SER A 14 -14.20 -22.06 -5.50
N ILE A 15 -13.82 -22.26 -6.77
CA ILE A 15 -12.60 -21.67 -7.35
C ILE A 15 -12.68 -20.14 -7.31
N LEU A 16 -13.81 -19.55 -7.72
CA LEU A 16 -14.02 -18.10 -7.69
C LEU A 16 -13.94 -17.55 -6.26
N CYS A 17 -14.55 -18.21 -5.28
CA CYS A 17 -14.43 -17.86 -3.86
C CYS A 17 -12.98 -17.89 -3.38
N ILE A 18 -12.22 -18.93 -3.71
CA ILE A 18 -10.80 -19.03 -3.34
C ILE A 18 -10.01 -17.83 -3.90
N PHE A 19 -10.22 -17.48 -5.18
CA PHE A 19 -9.58 -16.31 -5.80
C PHE A 19 -9.92 -14.99 -5.10
N THR A 20 -11.17 -14.81 -4.65
CA THR A 20 -11.56 -13.58 -3.92
C THR A 20 -10.93 -13.47 -2.54
N VAL A 21 -10.74 -14.59 -1.83
CA VAL A 21 -10.18 -14.60 -0.45
C VAL A 21 -8.67 -14.35 -0.43
N THR A 22 -7.93 -14.73 -1.47
CA THR A 22 -6.47 -14.58 -1.52
C THR A 22 -5.97 -13.15 -1.69
N ASN A 23 -6.83 -12.19 -2.05
CA ASN A 23 -6.46 -10.79 -2.30
C ASN A 23 -6.69 -9.84 -1.11
N ALA A 24 -6.93 -10.39 0.10
CA ALA A 24 -7.08 -9.56 1.29
C ALA A 24 -5.77 -8.79 1.57
N LYS A 25 -5.87 -7.46 1.65
CA LYS A 25 -4.74 -6.54 1.88
C LYS A 25 -4.14 -6.84 3.25
N ARG A 26 -2.89 -7.29 3.30
CA ARG A 26 -2.19 -7.51 4.57
C ARG A 26 -1.43 -6.26 4.97
N CYS A 27 -1.75 -5.74 6.16
CA CYS A 27 -0.97 -4.68 6.76
C CYS A 27 0.31 -5.24 7.37
N GLU A 28 1.42 -4.55 7.16
CA GLU A 28 2.73 -4.88 7.72
C GLU A 28 3.38 -3.65 8.36
N PRO A 29 4.24 -3.81 9.38
CA PRO A 29 4.94 -2.69 10.01
C PRO A 29 5.89 -1.97 9.04
N ILE A 30 5.97 -0.65 9.15
CA ILE A 30 6.92 0.15 8.36
C ILE A 30 8.35 -0.10 8.85
N THR A 31 9.20 -0.59 7.95
CA THR A 31 10.63 -0.86 8.20
C THR A 31 11.53 0.24 7.61
N ILE A 32 11.07 0.93 6.56
CA ILE A 32 11.83 1.99 5.87
C ILE A 32 12.22 3.09 6.87
N PRO A 33 13.53 3.32 7.13
CA PRO A 33 13.98 4.26 8.16
C PRO A 33 13.43 5.68 7.99
N LEU A 34 13.40 6.18 6.77
CA LEU A 34 12.89 7.51 6.45
C LEU A 34 11.41 7.68 6.86
N CYS A 35 10.61 6.61 6.82
CA CYS A 35 9.16 6.66 7.00
C CYS A 35 8.67 6.23 8.39
N ARG A 36 9.56 6.00 9.35
CA ARG A 36 9.16 5.67 10.73
C ARG A 36 8.77 6.90 11.55
N GLY A 37 7.70 6.81 12.34
CA GLY A 37 7.30 7.87 13.27
C GLY A 37 6.68 9.10 12.60
N ILE A 38 6.01 8.92 11.46
CA ILE A 38 5.39 10.00 10.68
C ILE A 38 3.88 10.18 10.96
N GLY A 39 3.32 9.42 11.89
CA GLY A 39 1.90 9.48 12.28
C GLY A 39 1.11 8.18 12.06
N TYR A 40 1.69 7.19 11.37
CA TYR A 40 1.16 5.84 11.25
C TYR A 40 2.31 4.83 11.17
N ASN A 41 2.01 3.56 11.45
CA ASN A 41 3.02 2.51 11.62
C ASN A 41 2.83 1.28 10.71
N LEU A 42 1.70 1.22 9.99
CA LEU A 42 1.34 0.08 9.14
C LEU A 42 1.20 0.52 7.69
N THR A 43 1.73 -0.30 6.79
CA THR A 43 1.67 -0.12 5.34
C THR A 43 1.19 -1.40 4.68
N SER A 44 0.87 -1.33 3.40
CA SER A 44 0.54 -2.48 2.55
C SER A 44 1.04 -2.25 1.15
N TYR A 45 1.37 -3.33 0.45
CA TYR A 45 1.84 -3.31 -0.93
C TYR A 45 0.87 -4.06 -1.85
N PRO A 46 0.82 -3.74 -3.15
CA PRO A 46 1.69 -2.80 -3.86
C PRO A 46 1.37 -1.32 -3.58
N ASN A 47 2.39 -0.45 -3.72
CA ASN A 47 2.19 1.00 -3.67
C ASN A 47 1.85 1.58 -5.07
N SER A 48 1.54 2.87 -5.15
CA SER A 48 1.12 3.53 -6.40
C SER A 48 2.20 3.58 -7.50
N TYR A 49 3.45 3.26 -7.17
CA TYR A 49 4.57 3.17 -8.10
C TYR A 49 4.85 1.73 -8.57
N GLY A 50 4.04 0.77 -8.12
CA GLY A 50 4.18 -0.64 -8.51
C GLY A 50 5.29 -1.39 -7.77
N HIS A 51 5.84 -0.81 -6.70
CA HIS A 51 6.69 -1.58 -5.79
C HIS A 51 5.84 -2.64 -5.11
N GLU A 52 6.38 -3.85 -4.99
CA GLU A 52 5.69 -4.98 -4.33
C GLU A 52 6.15 -5.15 -2.87
N LYS A 53 7.27 -4.51 -2.50
CA LYS A 53 7.89 -4.65 -1.18
C LYS A 53 8.47 -3.34 -0.66
N GLN A 54 8.58 -3.24 0.66
CA GLN A 54 9.24 -2.11 1.33
C GLN A 54 10.70 -1.92 0.93
N ASP A 55 11.45 -3.00 0.67
CA ASP A 55 12.86 -2.89 0.29
C ASP A 55 13.02 -2.16 -1.05
N GLU A 56 12.14 -2.45 -2.03
CA GLU A 56 12.14 -1.80 -3.34
C GLU A 56 11.76 -0.32 -3.22
N ALA A 57 10.64 -0.03 -2.55
CA ALA A 57 10.19 1.33 -2.29
C ALA A 57 11.21 2.13 -1.45
N GLY A 58 11.90 1.45 -0.54
CA GLY A 58 12.94 1.99 0.33
C GLY A 58 14.15 2.47 -0.45
N LEU A 59 14.59 1.72 -1.47
CA LEU A 59 15.68 2.12 -2.34
C LEU A 59 15.37 3.40 -3.13
N GLU A 60 14.13 3.55 -3.61
CA GLU A 60 13.72 4.74 -4.37
C GLU A 60 13.48 5.95 -3.47
N VAL A 61 12.71 5.81 -2.38
CA VAL A 61 12.38 6.95 -1.50
C VAL A 61 13.62 7.52 -0.80
N HIS A 62 14.66 6.70 -0.59
CA HIS A 62 15.91 7.14 0.03
C HIS A 62 16.68 8.16 -0.83
N GLN A 63 16.39 8.25 -2.14
CA GLN A 63 16.97 9.28 -3.01
C GLN A 63 16.56 10.70 -2.58
N PHE A 64 15.43 10.83 -1.90
CA PHE A 64 14.94 12.11 -1.36
C PHE A 64 15.47 12.44 0.03
N TYR A 65 16.30 11.58 0.64
CA TYR A 65 16.85 11.80 1.99
C TYR A 65 17.52 13.18 2.15
N PRO A 66 18.39 13.65 1.22
CA PRO A 66 19.00 14.97 1.35
C PRO A 66 17.98 16.12 1.37
N LEU A 67 16.90 16.01 0.60
CA LEU A 67 15.84 17.04 0.56
C LEU A 67 15.04 17.09 1.85
N VAL A 68 14.82 15.92 2.47
CA VAL A 68 14.17 15.82 3.79
C VAL A 68 15.04 16.43 4.88
N GLU A 69 16.35 16.13 4.89
CA GLU A 69 17.30 16.65 5.88
C GLU A 69 17.49 18.16 5.80
N VAL A 70 17.54 18.72 4.58
CA VAL A 70 17.64 20.18 4.38
C VAL A 70 16.41 20.91 4.95
N GLY A 71 15.26 20.22 5.05
CA GLY A 71 14.08 20.76 5.71
C GLY A 71 13.41 21.90 4.94
N CYS A 72 13.57 21.96 3.61
CA CYS A 72 12.97 22.99 2.76
C CYS A 72 11.44 23.07 2.96
N TYR A 73 10.79 21.92 3.16
CA TYR A 73 9.36 21.83 3.42
C TYR A 73 9.03 20.83 4.52
N LYS A 74 8.32 21.32 5.56
CA LYS A 74 7.99 20.55 6.77
C LYS A 74 7.15 19.30 6.53
N HIS A 75 6.39 19.22 5.43
CA HIS A 75 5.54 18.06 5.14
C HIS A 75 6.08 17.15 4.03
N LEU A 76 7.28 17.43 3.49
CA LEU A 76 7.89 16.63 2.43
C LEU A 76 8.05 15.17 2.84
N ARG A 77 8.57 14.93 4.04
CA ARG A 77 8.76 13.58 4.60
C ARG A 77 7.44 12.81 4.67
N PHE A 78 6.40 13.44 5.19
CA PHE A 78 5.07 12.83 5.30
C PHE A 78 4.47 12.53 3.92
N PHE A 79 4.58 13.49 3.00
CA PHE A 79 4.07 13.34 1.64
C PHE A 79 4.72 12.16 0.90
N LEU A 80 6.06 12.10 0.89
CA LEU A 80 6.79 11.00 0.28
C LEU A 80 6.35 9.66 0.86
N CYS A 81 6.34 9.54 2.18
CA CYS A 81 5.97 8.28 2.83
C CYS A 81 4.51 7.89 2.61
N SER A 82 3.58 8.85 2.45
CA SER A 82 2.19 8.54 2.10
C SER A 82 2.02 7.89 0.72
N LEU A 83 3.01 8.07 -0.18
CA LEU A 83 3.04 7.46 -1.51
C LEU A 83 3.85 6.15 -1.52
N PHE A 84 5.03 6.16 -0.88
CA PHE A 84 5.95 5.01 -0.89
C PHE A 84 5.59 3.91 0.11
N THR A 85 5.02 4.29 1.26
CA THR A 85 4.52 3.41 2.34
C THR A 85 3.07 3.77 2.65
N PRO A 86 2.11 3.49 1.75
CA PRO A 86 0.74 3.97 1.91
C PRO A 86 0.08 3.44 3.18
N ILE A 87 -0.76 4.26 3.81
CA ILE A 87 -1.44 3.91 5.06
C ILE A 87 -2.27 2.63 4.88
N CYS A 88 -2.10 1.68 5.81
CA CYS A 88 -2.91 0.46 5.88
C CYS A 88 -3.75 0.42 7.16
N GLN A 89 -5.03 0.10 7.01
CA GLN A 89 -5.96 -0.15 8.11
C GLN A 89 -6.69 -1.46 7.82
N GLU A 90 -6.80 -2.35 8.82
CA GLU A 90 -7.37 -3.70 8.63
C GLU A 90 -8.83 -3.69 8.16
N ASN A 91 -9.58 -2.63 8.45
CA ASN A 91 -10.99 -2.48 8.06
C ASN A 91 -11.17 -1.56 6.84
N TYR A 92 -10.11 -1.26 6.10
CA TYR A 92 -10.15 -0.36 4.94
C TYR A 92 -9.27 -0.88 3.80
N ASP A 93 -9.90 -1.48 2.79
CA ASP A 93 -9.20 -2.15 1.70
C ASP A 93 -8.65 -1.18 0.63
N GLN A 94 -9.18 0.03 0.55
CA GLN A 94 -8.75 0.99 -0.47
C GLN A 94 -7.42 1.66 -0.09
N THR A 95 -6.67 2.11 -1.08
CA THR A 95 -5.46 2.90 -0.84
C THR A 95 -5.84 4.34 -0.53
N ILE A 96 -5.32 4.86 0.58
CA ILE A 96 -5.50 6.25 0.99
C ILE A 96 -4.37 7.07 0.35
N LEU A 97 -4.73 7.95 -0.59
CA LEU A 97 -3.79 8.88 -1.21
C LEU A 97 -3.76 10.21 -0.46
N PRO A 98 -2.63 10.95 -0.51
CA PRO A 98 -2.59 12.30 0.03
C PRO A 98 -3.59 13.21 -0.69
N CYS A 99 -4.19 14.13 0.06
CA CYS A 99 -5.09 15.14 -0.50
C CYS A 99 -4.34 16.04 -1.50
N ARG A 100 -5.04 16.54 -2.52
CA ARG A 100 -4.47 17.35 -3.59
C ARG A 100 -3.76 18.60 -3.06
N GLU A 101 -4.32 19.20 -2.01
CA GLU A 101 -3.79 20.38 -1.33
C GLU A 101 -2.40 20.12 -0.75
N VAL A 102 -2.13 18.92 -0.23
CA VAL A 102 -0.81 18.56 0.32
C VAL A 102 0.25 18.56 -0.79
N CYS A 103 -0.10 18.10 -1.99
CA CYS A 103 0.79 18.11 -3.16
C CYS A 103 1.11 19.54 -3.61
N PHE A 104 0.14 20.47 -3.56
CA PHE A 104 0.38 21.87 -3.93
C PHE A 104 1.11 22.68 -2.87
N LEU A 105 1.09 22.22 -1.62
CA LEU A 105 1.85 22.86 -0.55
C LEU A 105 3.32 22.40 -0.55
N MET A 106 3.66 21.38 -1.33
CA MET A 106 5.02 20.87 -1.50
C MET A 106 5.88 21.75 -2.39
#